data_AF-A0A2Z6QV28-F1
#
_entry.id   AF-A0A2Z6QV28-F1
#
_cell.length_a   1.000
_cell.length_b   1.000
_cell.length_c   1.000
_cell.angle_alpha   90.00
_cell.angle_beta   90.00
_cell.angle_gamma   90.00
#
_symmetry.space_group_name_H-M   'P 1'
#
loop_
_entity.id
_entity.type
_entity.pdbx_description
1 polymer ?
#
loop_
_entity_poly.entity_id
_entity_poly.type
_entity_poly.pdbx_seq_one_letter_code
_entity_poly.pdbx_strand_id
1 'polypeptide(L)' 'MAEIRNILLIGNAGKGKSTLANVLTGMNEFEENINLINGNNEAKVKEFEHKRITYRVIDTVGIGISIQSTEEILSKL' A
#
# COMPACT_ATOMS: atom_id res chain seq x y z
N MET A 1 -24.87 3.01 4.19
CA MET A 1 -23.56 2.84 3.54
C MET A 1 -23.04 1.47 3.95
N ALA A 2 -22.49 0.66 3.03
CA ALA A 2 -21.87 -0.60 3.42
C ALA A 2 -20.63 -0.31 4.29
N GLU A 3 -20.41 -1.10 5.34
CA GLU A 3 -19.23 -0.98 6.21
C GLU A 3 -17.99 -1.40 5.42
N ILE A 4 -16.99 -0.51 5.32
CA ILE A 4 -15.70 -0.80 4.68
C ILE A 4 -14.65 -1.03 5.76
N ARG A 5 -13.92 -2.14 5.67
CA ARG A 5 -12.80 -2.45 6.57
C ARG A 5 -11.47 -2.05 5.94
N ASN A 6 -10.80 -1.08 6.55
CA ASN A 6 -9.52 -0.59 6.06
C ASN A 6 -8.35 -1.46 6.55
N ILE A 7 -7.43 -1.77 5.64
CA ILE A 7 -6.17 -2.46 5.90
C ILE A 7 -5.04 -1.52 5.46
N LEU A 8 -4.28 -0.98 6.40
CA LEU A 8 -3.12 -0.13 6.12
C LEU A 8 -1.85 -0.97 6.18
N LEU A 9 -1.10 -1.01 5.07
CA LEU A 9 0.16 -1.75 4.99
C LEU A 9 1.33 -0.80 5.24
N ILE A 10 2.04 -0.98 6.35
CA ILE A 10 3.19 -0.17 6.76
C ILE A 10 4.47 -1.01 6.82
N GLY A 11 5.63 -0.35 6.68
CA GLY A 11 6.94 -0.99 6.80
C GLY A 11 7.94 -0.50 5.76
N ASN A 12 9.21 -0.89 5.93
CA ASN A 12 10.31 -0.42 5.10
C ASN A 12 10.09 -0.73 3.61
N ALA A 13 10.74 0.06 2.75
CA ALA A 13 10.72 -0.19 1.32
C ALA A 13 11.38 -1.55 0.98
N GLY A 14 10.89 -2.21 -0.07
CA GLY A 14 11.38 -3.53 -0.50
C GLY A 14 10.99 -4.72 0.40
N LYS A 15 10.07 -4.56 1.35
CA LYS A 15 9.61 -5.65 2.25
C LYS A 15 8.32 -6.34 1.83
N GLY A 16 7.88 -6.17 0.57
CA GLY A 16 6.78 -6.94 -0.01
C GLY A 16 5.38 -6.46 0.35
N LYS A 17 5.19 -5.20 0.77
CA LYS A 17 3.86 -4.63 1.05
C LYS A 17 2.95 -4.66 -0.18
N SER A 18 3.44 -4.16 -1.32
CA SER A 18 2.73 -4.16 -2.60
C SER A 18 2.43 -5.59 -3.09
N THR A 19 3.39 -6.52 -2.93
CA THR A 19 3.18 -7.94 -3.22
C THR A 19 2.07 -8.52 -2.34
N LEU A 20 2.05 -8.21 -1.03
CA LEU A 20 0.96 -8.63 -0.15
C LEU A 20 -0.38 -8.02 -0.55
N ALA A 21 -0.39 -6.75 -0.97
CA ALA A 21 -1.59 -6.08 -1.45
C ALA A 21 -2.18 -6.78 -2.68
N ASN A 22 -1.35 -7.16 -3.65
CA ASN A 22 -1.73 -7.97 -4.82
C ASN A 22 -2.31 -9.34 -4.41
N VAL A 23 -1.68 -10.02 -3.44
CA VAL A 23 -2.18 -11.30 -2.91
C VAL A 23 -3.54 -11.15 -2.23
N LEU A 24 -3.73 -10.09 -1.44
CA LEU A 24 -4.99 -9.83 -0.73
C LEU A 24 -6.13 -9.52 -1.71
N THR A 25 -5.88 -8.70 -2.72
CA THR A 25 -6.91 -8.30 -3.70
C THR A 25 -7.12 -9.34 -4.79
N GLY A 26 -6.18 -10.26 -4.98
CA GLY A 26 -6.15 -11.17 -6.14
C GLY A 26 -5.91 -10.43 -7.46
N MET A 27 -5.32 -9.23 -7.40
CA MET A 27 -5.06 -8.35 -8.55
C MET A 27 -3.55 -8.12 -8.70
N ASN A 28 -3.12 -7.62 -9.86
CA ASN A 28 -1.75 -7.19 -10.10
C ASN A 28 -1.73 -5.68 -10.40
N GLU A 29 -2.22 -4.88 -9.47
CA GLU A 29 -2.41 -3.42 -9.61
C GLU A 29 -1.50 -2.60 -8.69
N PHE A 30 -0.93 -3.23 -7.67
CA PHE A 30 0.10 -2.62 -6.83
C PHE A 30 1.46 -2.88 -7.49
N GLU A 31 2.15 -1.80 -7.83
CA GLU A 31 3.44 -1.91 -8.53
C GLU A 31 4.50 -2.42 -7.57
N GLU A 32 5.04 -3.60 -7.87
CA GLU A 32 6.16 -4.19 -7.16
C GLU A 32 7.47 -3.59 -7.67
N ASN A 33 7.67 -2.29 -7.45
CA ASN A 33 8.87 -1.61 -7.92
C ASN A 33 10.08 -2.04 -7.07
N ILE A 34 11.02 -2.74 -7.72
CA ILE A 34 12.33 -3.09 -7.17
C ILE A 34 13.24 -1.84 -7.07
N ASN A 35 12.97 -0.83 -7.90
CA ASN A 35 13.70 0.43 -7.92
C ASN A 35 13.25 1.35 -6.79
N LEU A 36 13.90 1.18 -5.65
CA LEU A 36 13.64 1.89 -4.40
C LEU A 36 13.73 3.43 -4.49
N ILE A 37 14.47 3.95 -5.48
CA ILE A 37 14.73 5.38 -5.65
C ILE A 37 13.61 6.08 -6.45
N ASN A 38 12.98 5.37 -7.38
CA ASN A 38 11.95 5.89 -8.29
C ASN A 38 10.57 5.27 -8.01
N GLY A 39 10.38 4.71 -6.82
CA GLY A 39 9.09 4.16 -6.39
C GLY A 39 8.01 5.24 -6.36
N ASN A 40 6.76 4.84 -6.55
CA ASN A 40 5.63 5.76 -6.54
C ASN A 40 5.53 6.45 -5.17
N ASN A 41 5.50 7.79 -5.14
CA ASN A 41 5.60 8.61 -3.93
C ASN A 41 4.27 8.81 -3.19
N GLU A 42 3.27 8.02 -3.55
CA GLU A 42 1.89 8.14 -3.08
C GLU A 42 1.36 6.76 -2.66
N ALA A 43 0.49 6.75 -1.66
CA ALA A 43 -0.19 5.54 -1.23
C ALA A 43 -1.15 5.04 -2.32
N LYS A 44 -1.18 3.74 -2.57
CA LYS A 44 -2.12 3.11 -3.50
C LYS A 44 -3.29 2.52 -2.72
N VAL A 45 -4.51 2.75 -3.21
CA VAL A 45 -5.75 2.31 -2.54
C VAL A 45 -6.56 1.45 -3.49
N LYS A 46 -6.97 0.26 -3.03
CA LYS A 46 -7.92 -0.60 -3.76
C LYS A 46 -8.92 -1.23 -2.83
N GLU A 47 -10.13 -1.39 -3.33
CA GLU A 47 -11.20 -2.08 -2.64
C GLU A 47 -11.42 -3.46 -3.25
N PHE A 48 -11.70 -4.44 -2.41
CA PHE A 48 -12.04 -5.79 -2.83
C PHE A 48 -13.08 -6.39 -1.89
N GLU A 49 -13.88 -7.33 -2.39
CA GLU A 49 -14.86 -8.04 -1.58
C GLU A 49 -14.32 -9.40 -1.16
N HIS A 50 -14.44 -9.71 0.12
CA HIS A 50 -14.17 -11.05 0.64
C HIS A 50 -15.23 -11.43 1.66
N LYS A 51 -15.90 -12.57 1.44
CA LYS A 51 -16.98 -13.09 2.31
C LYS A 51 -18.06 -12.03 2.63
N ARG A 52 -18.50 -11.28 1.60
CA ARG A 52 -19.53 -10.22 1.72
C ARG A 52 -19.12 -9.01 2.55
N ILE A 53 -17.83 -8.85 2.83
CA ILE A 53 -17.25 -7.69 3.48
C ILE A 53 -16.40 -6.95 2.44
N THR A 54 -16.62 -5.65 2.31
CA THR A 54 -15.77 -4.78 1.50
C THR A 54 -14.55 -4.39 2.31
N TYR A 55 -13.37 -4.70 1.79
CA TYR A 55 -12.10 -4.30 2.34
C TYR A 55 -11.47 -3.23 1.47
N ARG A 56 -10.73 -2.31 2.09
CA ARG A 56 -9.91 -1.31 1.42
C ARG A 56 -8.46 -1.50 1.84
N VAL A 57 -7.60 -1.92 0.91
CA VAL A 57 -6.15 -2.00 1.12
C VAL A 57 -5.52 -0.67 0.77
N ILE A 58 -4.70 -0.17 1.68
CA ILE A 58 -3.93 1.07 1.53
C ILE A 58 -2.44 0.66 1.61
N ASP A 59 -1.80 0.59 0.45
CA ASP A 59 -0.36 0.31 0.33
C ASP A 59 0.43 1.61 0.43
N THR A 60 1.33 1.69 1.41
CA THR A 60 2.06 2.92 1.73
C THR A 60 3.46 2.93 1.12
N VAL A 61 3.99 4.14 0.90
CA VAL A 61 5.39 4.33 0.55
C VAL A 61 6.27 3.72 1.65
N GLY A 62 7.26 2.93 1.25
CA GLY A 62 8.16 2.30 2.20
C GLY A 62 9.11 3.29 2.85
N ILE A 63 9.28 3.16 4.17
CA ILE A 63 10.17 4.00 4.97
C ILE A 63 11.64 3.58 4.76
N GLY A 64 12.55 4.56 4.81
CA GLY A 64 13.99 4.32 4.94
C GLY A 64 14.80 4.20 3.65
N ILE A 65 14.18 4.39 2.48
CA ILE A 65 14.89 4.38 1.18
C ILE A 65 14.46 5.54 0.25
N SER A 66 13.38 6.26 0.59
CA SER A 66 12.96 7.41 -0.21
C SER A 66 13.84 8.65 0.08
N ILE A 67 13.83 9.58 -0.86
CA ILE A 67 14.44 10.92 -0.70
C ILE A 67 13.66 11.74 0.34
N GLN A 68 12.42 11.33 0.66
CA GLN A 68 11.51 12.02 1.56
C GLN A 68 11.76 11.61 3.01
N SER A 69 11.57 12.55 3.93
CA SER A 69 11.65 12.25 5.37
C SER A 69 10.51 11.31 5.80
N THR A 70 10.66 10.68 6.97
CA THR A 70 9.59 9.82 7.50
C THR A 70 8.34 10.66 7.80
N GLU A 71 8.54 11.89 8.27
CA GLU A 71 7.49 12.88 8.55
C GLU A 71 6.68 13.24 7.29
N GLU A 72 7.36 13.46 6.16
CA GLU A 72 6.71 13.72 4.87
C GLU A 72 5.85 12.53 4.41
N ILE A 73 6.34 11.30 4.57
CA ILE A 73 5.57 10.10 4.24
C ILE A 73 4.32 9.99 5.12
N LEU A 74 4.48 10.21 6.44
CA LEU A 74 3.38 10.09 7.40
C LEU A 74 2.30 11.16 7.20
N SER A 75 2.66 12.35 6.72
CA SER A 75 1.70 13.43 6.45
C SER A 75 0.69 13.13 5.31
N LYS A 76 0.95 12.09 4.52
CA LYS A 76 0.14 11.70 3.34
C LYS A 76 -0.86 10.58 3.62
N LEU A 77 -0.87 10.03 4.85
CA LEU A 77 -1.76 8.97 5.31
C LEU A 77 -3.00 9.54 5.99
#